data_AF-A0A6L7XNC4-F1
#
_entry.id   AF-A0A6L7XNC4-F1
#
_cell.length_a   1.000
_cell.length_b   1.000
_cell.length_c   1.000
_cell.angle_alpha   90.00
_cell.angle_beta   90.00
_cell.angle_gamma   90.00
#
_symmetry.space_group_name_H-M   'P 1'
#
loop_
_entity.id
_entity.type
_entity.pdbx_description
1 polymer ?
#
loop_
_entity_poly.entity_id
_entity_poly.type
_entity_poly.pdbx_seq_one_letter_code
_entity_poly.pdbx_strand_id
1 'polypeptide(L)'
;MNNSAKAGEKRMWGGRFAEPTDALVERFTASVDFDRRLALYDIQGSIAHAEMLAAGGVLSGGELRKIRSGLNRIQRDVEAGRFRWDPSL
;
A
#
# COMPACT_ATOMS: atom_id res chain seq x y z
N MET A 1 -16.24 22.93 -25.06
CA MET A 1 -16.36 22.63 -23.63
C MET A 1 -15.49 21.41 -23.35
N ASN A 2 -14.28 21.63 -22.82
CA ASN A 2 -13.35 20.54 -22.49
C ASN A 2 -13.83 19.86 -21.20
N ASN A 3 -14.29 18.62 -21.30
CA ASN A 3 -14.50 17.75 -20.14
C ASN A 3 -13.28 16.84 -20.00
N SER A 4 -12.30 17.27 -19.21
CA SER A 4 -11.17 16.44 -18.81
C SER A 4 -11.68 15.35 -17.87
N ALA A 5 -11.79 14.12 -18.38
CA ALA A 5 -12.07 12.95 -17.55
C ALA A 5 -10.97 12.82 -16.47
N LYS A 6 -11.37 12.86 -15.20
CA LYS A 6 -10.51 12.51 -14.07
C LYS A 6 -10.07 11.05 -14.25
N ALA A 7 -8.77 10.81 -14.29
CA ALA A 7 -8.20 9.48 -14.23
C ALA A 7 -8.72 8.80 -12.94
N GLY A 8 -9.45 7.70 -13.09
CA GLY A 8 -9.97 6.92 -11.97
C GLY A 8 -8.83 6.46 -11.07
N GLU A 9 -9.04 6.55 -9.75
CA GLU A 9 -8.12 6.04 -8.74
C GLU A 9 -7.84 4.55 -9.00
N LYS A 10 -6.59 4.24 -9.35
CA LYS A 10 -6.17 2.87 -9.62
C LYS A 10 -6.02 2.13 -8.30
N ARG A 11 -7.11 1.48 -7.85
CA ARG A 11 -7.13 0.58 -6.70
C ARG A 11 -6.16 -0.59 -6.90
N MET A 12 -5.49 -1.03 -5.83
CA MET A 12 -4.62 -2.22 -5.88
C MET A 12 -5.43 -3.53 -5.88
N TRP A 13 -6.69 -3.48 -5.44
CA TRP A 13 -7.67 -4.54 -5.59
C TRP A 13 -8.77 -4.08 -6.55
N GLY A 14 -9.24 -4.95 -7.44
CA GLY A 14 -10.23 -4.55 -8.46
C GLY A 14 -10.15 -5.42 -9.69
N GLY A 15 -10.01 -6.73 -9.48
CA GLY A 15 -9.80 -7.72 -10.53
C GLY A 15 -11.03 -7.91 -11.42
N ARG A 16 -11.68 -9.08 -11.35
CA ARG A 16 -12.61 -9.64 -12.36
C ARG A 16 -13.89 -8.84 -12.69
N PHE A 17 -14.09 -7.65 -12.14
CA PHE A 17 -15.31 -6.86 -12.35
C PHE A 17 -15.00 -5.64 -13.23
N ALA A 18 -15.82 -5.43 -14.26
CA ALA A 18 -15.70 -4.29 -15.16
C ALA A 18 -16.23 -2.98 -14.54
N GLU A 19 -17.11 -3.11 -13.55
CA GLU A 19 -17.75 -1.99 -12.88
C GLU A 19 -17.10 -1.71 -11.51
N PRO A 20 -17.07 -0.44 -11.07
CA PRO A 20 -16.58 -0.09 -9.74
C PRO A 20 -17.45 -0.71 -8.65
N THR A 21 -16.81 -1.05 -7.53
CA THR A 21 -17.52 -1.57 -6.34
C THR A 21 -18.38 -0.45 -5.75
N ASP A 22 -19.60 -0.78 -5.31
CA ASP A 22 -20.48 0.17 -4.65
C ASP A 22 -19.81 0.76 -3.40
N ALA A 23 -19.93 2.08 -3.20
CA ALA A 23 -19.30 2.77 -2.08
C ALA A 23 -19.75 2.25 -0.69
N LEU A 24 -20.94 1.67 -0.58
CA LEU A 24 -21.39 0.99 0.63
C LEU A 24 -20.60 -0.29 0.88
N VAL A 25 -20.35 -1.07 -0.17
CA VAL A 25 -19.56 -2.31 -0.08
C VAL A 25 -18.13 -1.97 0.29
N GLU A 26 -17.52 -0.96 -0.36
CA GLU A 26 -16.17 -0.51 -0.02
C GLU A 26 -16.03 -0.15 1.47
N ARG A 27 -16.94 0.70 1.99
CA ARG A 27 -16.95 1.09 3.41
C ARG A 27 -17.17 -0.09 4.35
N PHE A 28 -18.01 -1.05 3.96
CA PHE A 28 -18.27 -2.23 4.77
C PHE A 28 -17.08 -3.18 4.83
N THR A 29 -16.30 -3.27 3.74
CA THR A 29 -15.13 -4.14 3.65
C THR A 29 -13.82 -3.48 4.09
N ALA A 30 -13.78 -2.15 4.23
CA ALA A 30 -12.59 -1.42 4.64
C ALA A 30 -12.13 -1.86 6.04
N SER A 31 -10.84 -2.18 6.19
CA SER A 31 -10.28 -2.70 7.43
C SER A 31 -9.24 -1.79 8.09
N VAL A 32 -8.84 -0.69 7.41
CA VAL A 32 -7.72 0.15 7.86
C VAL A 32 -7.88 0.71 9.27
N ASP A 33 -9.12 1.00 9.69
CA ASP A 33 -9.42 1.62 10.98
C ASP A 33 -8.95 0.76 12.15
N PHE A 34 -8.97 -0.57 11.99
CA PHE A 34 -8.51 -1.53 12.98
C PHE A 34 -7.19 -2.21 12.62
N ASP A 35 -6.92 -2.47 11.32
CA ASP A 35 -5.71 -3.16 10.86
C ASP A 35 -4.45 -2.30 10.92
N ARG A 36 -4.56 -0.97 11.01
CA ARG A 36 -3.40 -0.07 11.18
C ARG A 36 -2.47 -0.45 12.34
N ARG A 37 -2.98 -1.16 13.36
CA ARG A 37 -2.18 -1.70 14.49
C ARG A 37 -1.15 -2.75 14.04
N LEU A 38 -1.37 -3.39 12.90
CA LEU A 38 -0.52 -4.42 12.31
C LEU A 38 0.55 -3.84 11.39
N ALA A 39 0.53 -2.54 11.09
CA ALA A 39 1.37 -1.92 10.07
C ALA A 39 2.87 -2.13 10.30
N LEU A 40 3.35 -2.12 11.56
CA LEU A 40 4.77 -2.36 11.85
C LEU A 40 5.20 -3.79 11.49
N TYR A 41 4.30 -4.77 11.68
CA TYR A 41 4.56 -6.16 11.29
C TYR A 41 4.51 -6.34 9.78
N ASP A 42 3.56 -5.68 9.10
CA ASP A 42 3.47 -5.70 7.64
C ASP A 42 4.72 -5.07 6.98
N ILE A 43 5.24 -3.98 7.55
CA ILE A 43 6.50 -3.36 7.11
C ILE A 43 7.68 -4.32 7.29
N GLN A 44 7.78 -4.99 8.44
CA GLN A 44 8.85 -5.97 8.69
C GLN A 44 8.77 -7.15 7.70
N GLY A 45 7.57 -7.69 7.50
CA GLY A 45 7.31 -8.74 6.51
C GLY A 45 7.68 -8.30 5.09
N SER A 46 7.34 -7.07 4.73
CA SER A 46 7.67 -6.46 3.43
C SER A 46 9.18 -6.28 3.22
N ILE A 47 9.93 -5.88 4.26
CA ILE A 47 11.40 -5.79 4.19
C ILE A 47 12.00 -7.19 3.98
N ALA A 48 11.58 -8.18 4.77
CA ALA A 48 12.05 -9.55 4.64
C ALA A 48 11.73 -10.14 3.25
N HIS A 49 10.55 -9.87 2.73
CA HIS A 49 10.16 -10.28 1.38
C HIS A 49 11.03 -9.60 0.32
N ALA A 50 11.31 -8.29 0.42
CA ALA A 50 12.20 -7.60 -0.49
C ALA A 50 13.64 -8.14 -0.44
N GLU A 51 14.14 -8.49 0.75
CA GLU A 51 15.43 -9.15 0.93
C GLU A 51 15.49 -10.50 0.21
N MET A 52 14.46 -11.32 0.38
CA MET A 52 14.33 -12.60 -0.31
C MET A 52 14.26 -12.41 -1.84
N LEU A 53 13.53 -11.41 -2.34
CA LEU A 53 13.44 -11.11 -3.78
C LEU A 53 14.79 -10.70 -4.36
N ALA A 54 15.59 -9.94 -3.61
CA ALA A 54 16.94 -9.57 -4.02
C ALA A 54 17.88 -10.78 -4.02
N ALA A 55 17.78 -11.66 -3.02
CA ALA A 55 18.54 -12.91 -2.98
C ALA A 55 18.19 -13.84 -4.14
N GLY A 56 16.92 -13.85 -4.57
CA GLY A 56 16.44 -14.58 -5.74
C GLY A 56 16.75 -13.91 -7.09
N GLY A 57 17.42 -12.77 -7.11
CA GLY A 57 17.78 -12.05 -8.33
C GLY A 57 16.62 -11.32 -9.01
N VAL A 58 15.45 -11.25 -8.39
CA VAL A 58 14.29 -10.49 -8.90
C VAL A 58 14.48 -8.99 -8.71
N LEU A 59 15.12 -8.60 -7.61
CA LEU A 59 15.49 -7.21 -7.33
C LEU A 59 17.01 -7.04 -7.37
N SER A 60 17.46 -5.94 -7.97
CA SER A 60 18.84 -5.50 -7.80
C SER A 60 19.09 -5.03 -6.36
N GLY A 61 20.36 -5.03 -5.93
CA GLY A 61 20.72 -4.44 -4.64
C GLY A 61 20.37 -2.95 -4.53
N GLY A 62 20.34 -2.23 -5.66
CA GLY A 62 19.90 -0.83 -5.71
C GLY A 62 18.41 -0.65 -5.43
N GLU A 63 17.57 -1.51 -6.02
CA GLU A 63 16.12 -1.51 -5.78
C GLU A 63 15.80 -1.92 -4.34
N LEU A 64 16.44 -2.98 -3.83
CA LEU A 64 16.31 -3.38 -2.43
C LEU A 64 16.61 -2.22 -1.47
N ARG A 65 17.70 -1.47 -1.69
CA ARG A 65 18.04 -0.32 -0.84
C ARG A 65 16.97 0.76 -0.88
N LYS A 66 16.41 1.06 -2.06
CA LYS A 66 15.33 2.04 -2.21
C LYS A 66 14.06 1.60 -1.47
N ILE A 67 13.64 0.36 -1.66
CA ILE A 67 12.45 -0.21 -1.01
C ILE A 67 12.62 -0.19 0.51
N ARG A 68 13.74 -0.72 1.03
CA ARG A 68 14.04 -0.75 2.47
C ARG A 68 14.06 0.65 3.07
N SER A 69 14.68 1.62 2.39
CA SER A 69 14.71 3.02 2.86
C SER A 69 13.31 3.64 2.93
N GLY A 70 12.47 3.39 1.90
CA GLY A 70 11.08 3.82 1.88
C GLY A 70 10.26 3.22 3.01
N LEU A 71 10.34 1.90 3.21
CA LEU A 71 9.66 1.18 4.28
C LEU A 71 10.09 1.66 5.67
N ASN A 72 11.39 1.86 5.89
CA ASN A 72 11.90 2.42 7.15
C ASN A 72 11.41 3.86 7.40
N ARG A 73 11.22 4.66 6.34
CA ARG A 73 10.63 6.00 6.47
C ARG A 73 9.17 5.93 6.87
N ILE A 74 8.39 5.06 6.23
CA ILE A 74 6.99 4.81 6.57
C ILE A 74 6.88 4.35 8.03
N GLN A 75 7.74 3.42 8.46
CA GLN A 75 7.79 2.94 9.84
C GLN A 75 7.95 4.10 10.83
N ARG A 76 8.92 4.99 10.61
CA ARG A 76 9.14 6.16 11.47
C ARG A 76 7.94 7.11 11.50
N ASP A 77 7.23 7.26 10.38
CA ASP A 77 6.03 8.10 10.33
C ASP A 77 4.84 7.44 11.05
N VAL A 78 4.72 6.11 11.00
CA VAL A 78 3.71 5.35 11.76
C VAL A 78 4.00 5.43 13.26
N GLU A 79 5.23 5.15 13.69
CA GLU A 79 5.66 5.21 15.09
C GLU A 79 5.48 6.61 15.69
N ALA A 80 5.71 7.66 14.90
CA ALA A 80 5.54 9.03 15.33
C ALA A 80 4.11 9.57 15.20
N GLY A 81 3.14 8.74 14.78
CA GLY A 81 1.75 9.16 14.58
C GLY A 81 1.55 10.19 13.46
N ARG A 82 2.51 10.32 12.53
CA ARG A 82 2.45 11.27 11.40
C ARG A 82 1.95 10.64 10.10
N PHE A 83 1.84 9.31 10.05
CA PHE A 83 1.34 8.60 8.87
C PHE A 83 -0.15 8.89 8.65
N ARG A 84 -0.51 9.27 7.42
CA ARG A 84 -1.90 9.53 7.03
C ARG A 84 -2.52 8.23 6.53
N TRP A 85 -3.49 7.72 7.25
CA TRP A 85 -4.29 6.56 6.85
C TRP A 85 -5.40 7.01 5.91
N ASP A 86 -5.59 6.28 4.82
CA ASP A 86 -6.67 6.48 3.87
C ASP A 86 -7.64 5.30 3.95
N PRO A 87 -8.87 5.50 4.45
CA PRO A 87 -9.91 4.46 4.52
C PRO A 87 -10.41 3.95 3.18
N SER A 88 -10.05 4.61 2.08
CA SER A 88 -10.40 4.18 0.76
C SER A 88 -9.39 3.19 0.16
N LEU A 89 -8.13 3.19 0.62
CA LEU A 89 -7.05 2.35 0.06
C LEU A 89 -7.28 0.86 0.25
#